data_AF-A0A0J1BRP1-F1
#
_entry.id   AF-A0A0J1BRP1-F1
#
_cell.length_a   1.000
_cell.length_b   1.000
_cell.length_c   1.000
_cell.angle_alpha   90.00
_cell.angle_beta   90.00
_cell.angle_gamma   90.00
#
_symmetry.space_group_name_H-M   'P 1'
#
loop_
_entity.id
_entity.type
_entity.pdbx_description
1 polymer ?
#
loop_
_entity_poly.entity_id
_entity_poly.type
_entity_poly.pdbx_seq_one_letter_code
_entity_poly.pdbx_strand_id
1 'polypeptide(L)'
;MNQQVQHGSTQQRTEPGTGRPATLETTGPVHCGRPMPVRPLDLADLDGRANHAAAQAAVDGRRLHACTCGFLLETEDPAGTGAPLVARGDEHLFHPFFTRRVLAAAGRAETAEWTLDQQLAEDDTSEGCESAARHVWLLDAGAETAQWELDRAVDALHAELRLAARHGVPLAALSEAAGLDEESVLAALRHDGAPSVPVGEDRRGPRAAAPSTGVTELRTQGHRASAEAQQVGALAAAG
;
A
#
# COMPACT_ATOMS: atom_id res chain seq x y z
N MET A 1 34.54 -35.95 72.50
CA MET A 1 35.19 -36.88 71.55
C MET A 1 34.15 -37.18 70.47
N ASN A 2 34.20 -36.51 69.30
CA ASN A 2 34.92 -36.93 68.08
C ASN A 2 34.47 -38.35 67.63
N GLN A 3 34.01 -38.64 66.41
CA GLN A 3 34.27 -38.04 65.09
C GLN A 3 33.25 -38.58 64.06
N GLN A 4 33.10 -37.85 62.95
CA GLN A 4 32.42 -38.22 61.69
C GLN A 4 33.02 -39.48 61.03
N VAL A 5 32.26 -40.18 60.17
CA VAL A 5 32.64 -40.49 58.76
C VAL A 5 31.36 -40.72 57.92
N GLN A 6 31.31 -40.06 56.76
CA GLN A 6 30.33 -40.13 55.68
C GLN A 6 30.71 -41.19 54.65
N HIS A 7 29.77 -41.77 53.90
CA HIS A 7 29.81 -42.18 52.47
C HIS A 7 28.42 -42.79 52.16
N GLY A 8 27.67 -42.56 51.08
CA GLY A 8 27.79 -41.82 49.83
C GLY A 8 26.80 -42.48 48.85
N SER A 9 25.84 -41.75 48.28
CA SER A 9 25.06 -42.25 47.12
C SER A 9 24.43 -41.10 46.33
N THR A 10 25.15 -40.74 45.27
CA THR A 10 24.66 -40.38 43.92
C THR A 10 23.45 -39.44 43.81
N GLN A 11 23.68 -38.13 43.94
CA GLN A 11 22.84 -37.13 43.30
C GLN A 11 23.13 -37.13 41.79
N GLN A 12 22.09 -37.43 41.00
CA GLN A 12 22.09 -37.27 39.56
C GLN A 12 22.34 -35.79 39.22
N ARG A 13 23.50 -35.55 38.61
CA ARG A 13 23.88 -34.28 38.01
C ARG A 13 23.07 -34.12 36.73
N THR A 14 22.01 -33.31 36.79
CA THR A 14 21.39 -32.73 35.59
C THR A 14 22.47 -31.93 34.88
N GLU A 15 22.85 -32.38 33.69
CA GLU A 15 23.69 -31.62 32.79
C GLU A 15 22.99 -30.29 32.47
N PRO A 16 23.66 -29.13 32.59
CA PRO A 16 23.16 -27.92 31.98
C PRO A 16 23.33 -28.08 30.48
N GLY A 17 22.31 -28.64 29.83
CA GLY A 17 22.14 -28.48 28.41
C GLY A 17 22.19 -27.00 28.12
N THR A 18 23.23 -26.55 27.44
CA THR A 18 23.32 -25.24 26.79
C THR A 18 22.32 -25.21 25.63
N GLY A 19 21.05 -25.40 25.95
CA GLY A 19 19.93 -24.95 25.15
C GLY A 19 19.93 -23.44 25.22
N ARG A 20 20.80 -22.82 24.42
CA ARG A 20 20.55 -21.46 23.94
C ARG A 20 19.09 -21.49 23.49
N PRO A 21 18.17 -20.73 24.12
CA PRO A 21 16.83 -20.62 23.58
C PRO A 21 17.04 -20.20 22.14
N ALA A 22 16.40 -20.90 21.20
CA ALA A 22 16.33 -20.44 19.82
C ALA A 22 15.89 -18.99 19.93
N THR A 23 16.84 -18.06 19.72
CA THR A 23 16.52 -16.67 19.53
C THR A 23 15.62 -16.74 18.31
N LEU A 24 14.32 -16.55 18.53
CA LEU A 24 13.42 -16.03 17.51
C LEU A 24 14.21 -14.88 16.94
N GLU A 25 14.88 -15.12 15.81
CA GLU A 25 15.61 -14.08 15.12
C GLU A 25 14.51 -13.09 14.78
N THR A 26 14.48 -12.00 15.53
CA THR A 26 13.60 -10.87 15.27
C THR A 26 14.14 -10.22 14.01
N THR A 27 13.86 -10.85 12.87
CA THR A 27 14.22 -10.48 11.50
C THR A 27 13.34 -9.33 11.01
N GLY A 28 13.07 -8.37 11.89
CA GLY A 28 12.23 -7.22 11.62
C GLY A 28 12.88 -5.94 12.14
N PRO A 29 12.48 -4.77 11.59
CA PRO A 29 12.96 -3.48 12.05
C PRO A 29 12.64 -3.26 13.54
N VAL A 30 13.47 -2.48 14.23
CA VAL A 30 13.36 -2.19 15.66
C VAL A 30 13.05 -0.70 15.85
N HIS A 31 12.08 -0.39 16.71
CA HIS A 31 11.75 0.98 17.11
C HIS A 31 11.35 1.01 18.60
N CYS A 32 11.65 2.11 19.31
CA CYS A 32 11.48 2.22 20.77
C CYS A 32 12.15 1.07 21.57
N GLY A 33 13.26 0.51 21.06
CA GLY A 33 13.99 -0.58 21.72
C GLY A 33 13.31 -1.95 21.65
N ARG A 34 12.27 -2.12 20.83
CA ARG A 34 11.58 -3.41 20.60
C ARG A 34 11.43 -3.70 19.10
N PRO A 35 11.45 -4.98 18.69
CA PRO A 35 11.10 -5.36 17.32
C PRO A 35 9.69 -4.88 16.98
N MET A 36 9.53 -4.35 15.77
CA MET A 36 8.24 -3.93 15.24
C MET A 36 7.57 -5.12 14.55
N PRO A 37 6.43 -5.62 15.06
CA PRO A 37 5.66 -6.65 14.35
C PRO A 37 5.13 -6.11 13.02
N VAL A 38 4.94 -7.02 12.06
CA VAL A 38 4.14 -6.73 10.87
C VAL A 38 2.72 -6.44 11.33
N ARG A 39 2.15 -5.33 10.86
CA ARG A 39 0.79 -4.92 11.18
C ARG A 39 -0.20 -5.77 10.37
N PRO A 40 -1.08 -6.55 11.02
CA PRO A 40 -2.18 -7.19 10.32
C PRO A 40 -3.24 -6.13 9.95
N LEU A 41 -4.09 -6.45 8.98
CA LEU A 41 -5.31 -5.67 8.75
C LEU A 41 -6.26 -5.82 9.95
N ASP A 42 -6.74 -4.69 10.46
CA ASP A 42 -7.74 -4.65 11.51
C ASP A 42 -9.14 -4.70 10.90
N LEU A 43 -9.77 -5.87 10.89
CA LEU A 43 -11.08 -6.06 10.26
C LEU A 43 -12.21 -5.26 10.94
N ALA A 44 -11.99 -4.72 12.15
CA ALA A 44 -12.96 -3.85 12.81
C ALA A 44 -12.90 -2.40 12.29
N ASP A 45 -11.80 -1.99 11.66
CA ASP A 45 -11.59 -0.63 11.14
C ASP A 45 -10.99 -0.65 9.72
N LEU A 46 -11.74 -1.22 8.77
CA LEU A 46 -11.34 -1.36 7.37
C LEU A 46 -11.06 -0.01 6.67
N ASP A 47 -11.67 1.07 7.16
CA ASP A 47 -11.54 2.41 6.60
C ASP A 47 -10.46 3.25 7.28
N GLY A 48 -9.88 2.74 8.37
CA GLY A 48 -8.81 3.39 9.10
C GLY A 48 -7.59 3.64 8.23
N ARG A 49 -6.97 4.81 8.39
CA ARG A 49 -5.76 5.21 7.65
C ARG A 49 -4.62 4.19 7.77
N ALA A 50 -4.47 3.59 8.95
CA ALA A 50 -3.44 2.58 9.19
C ALA A 50 -3.72 1.26 8.47
N ASN A 51 -5.01 0.90 8.30
CA ASN A 51 -5.41 -0.22 7.48
C ASN A 51 -5.20 0.05 6.00
N HIS A 52 -5.56 1.25 5.54
CA HIS A 52 -5.28 1.67 4.16
C HIS A 52 -3.77 1.64 3.85
N ALA A 53 -2.91 2.08 4.77
CA ALA A 53 -1.46 2.00 4.59
C ALA A 53 -0.96 0.54 4.55
N ALA A 54 -1.46 -0.33 5.43
CA ALA A 54 -1.10 -1.74 5.44
C ALA A 54 -1.55 -2.45 4.15
N ALA A 55 -2.76 -2.14 3.69
CA ALA A 55 -3.34 -2.58 2.44
C ALA A 55 -2.46 -2.22 1.24
N GLN A 56 -2.12 -0.94 1.16
CA GLN A 56 -1.35 -0.39 0.05
C GLN A 56 0.05 -1.00 0.03
N ALA A 57 0.73 -1.06 1.19
CA ALA A 57 2.04 -1.69 1.29
C ALA A 57 2.00 -3.13 0.77
N ALA A 58 1.02 -3.93 1.18
CA ALA A 58 0.89 -5.32 0.74
C ALA A 58 0.56 -5.46 -0.76
N VAL A 59 -0.25 -4.56 -1.34
CA VAL A 59 -0.45 -4.51 -2.80
C VAL A 59 0.86 -4.21 -3.53
N ASP A 60 1.70 -3.34 -2.97
CA ASP A 60 3.00 -2.97 -3.54
C ASP A 60 4.09 -4.03 -3.31
N GLY A 61 3.76 -5.20 -2.77
CA GLY A 61 4.74 -6.24 -2.43
C GLY A 61 5.64 -5.86 -1.24
N ARG A 62 5.15 -4.98 -0.37
CA ARG A 62 5.83 -4.47 0.83
C ARG A 62 5.08 -4.91 2.09
N ARG A 63 5.73 -4.78 3.24
CA ARG A 63 5.15 -5.04 4.56
C ARG A 63 5.11 -3.76 5.36
N LEU A 64 3.99 -3.51 6.04
CA LEU A 64 3.90 -2.43 7.01
C LEU A 64 4.19 -2.98 8.41
N HIS A 65 5.24 -2.48 9.04
CA HIS A 65 5.55 -2.71 10.45
C HIS A 65 4.98 -1.59 11.31
N ALA A 66 4.41 -1.92 12.46
CA ALA A 66 3.87 -0.94 13.39
C ALA A 66 4.50 -1.08 14.78
N CYS A 67 5.05 0.01 15.29
CA CYS A 67 5.46 0.12 16.68
C CYS A 67 4.24 0.46 17.55
N THR A 68 4.22 0.00 18.79
CA THR A 68 3.16 0.36 19.76
C THR A 68 3.08 1.85 20.05
N CYS A 69 4.12 2.64 19.76
CA CYS A 69 4.09 4.10 19.86
C CYS A 69 3.38 4.79 18.68
N GLY A 70 2.86 4.03 17.70
CA GLY A 70 2.21 4.55 16.50
C GLY A 70 3.15 4.81 15.32
N PHE A 71 4.46 4.55 15.46
CA PHE A 71 5.40 4.65 14.34
C PHE A 71 5.17 3.52 13.34
N LEU A 72 5.13 3.86 12.05
CA LEU A 72 4.91 2.95 10.93
C LEU A 72 6.14 2.92 10.04
N LEU A 73 6.50 1.74 9.55
CA LEU A 73 7.63 1.54 8.66
C LEU A 73 7.30 0.52 7.58
N GLU A 74 7.49 0.91 6.32
CA GLU A 74 7.37 0.01 5.17
C GLU A 74 8.72 -0.66 4.88
N THR A 75 8.69 -1.96 4.64
CA THR A 75 9.85 -2.76 4.23
C THR A 75 9.49 -3.59 3.01
N GLU A 76 10.48 -3.93 2.17
CA GLU A 76 10.27 -4.91 1.10
C GLU A 76 9.85 -6.25 1.70
N ASP A 77 9.07 -7.04 0.96
CA ASP A 77 8.79 -8.44 1.32
C ASP A 77 9.78 -9.38 0.61
N PRO A 78 10.91 -9.75 1.24
CA PRO A 78 12.05 -10.36 0.55
C PRO A 78 11.81 -11.79 0.03
N ALA A 79 10.64 -12.39 0.25
CA ALA A 79 10.37 -13.77 -0.15
C ALA A 79 9.14 -13.95 -1.05
N GLY A 80 8.43 -12.88 -1.43
CA GLY A 80 7.15 -13.02 -2.15
C GLY A 80 6.11 -13.87 -1.39
N THR A 81 6.40 -14.23 -0.14
CA THR A 81 5.54 -14.91 0.82
C THR A 81 4.67 -13.89 1.55
N GLY A 82 4.16 -12.92 0.82
CA GLY A 82 3.16 -12.00 1.35
C GLY A 82 2.01 -12.84 1.82
N ALA A 83 1.80 -12.90 3.14
CA ALA A 83 0.58 -13.48 3.66
C ALA A 83 -0.57 -12.75 2.94
N PRO A 84 -1.60 -13.47 2.45
CA PRO A 84 -2.72 -12.82 1.81
C PRO A 84 -3.24 -11.71 2.72
N LEU A 85 -3.59 -10.56 2.11
CA LEU A 85 -4.03 -9.34 2.81
C LEU A 85 -4.96 -9.67 3.98
N VAL A 86 -5.91 -10.56 3.72
CA VAL A 86 -6.82 -11.16 4.68
C VAL A 86 -6.69 -12.67 4.66
N ALA A 87 -7.12 -13.32 5.74
CA ALA A 87 -7.18 -14.78 5.81
C ALA A 87 -8.08 -15.35 4.71
N ARG A 88 -7.81 -16.58 4.31
CA ARG A 88 -8.62 -17.28 3.30
C ARG A 88 -10.06 -17.44 3.80
N GLY A 89 -11.04 -17.01 3.02
CA GLY A 89 -12.46 -16.93 3.39
C GLY A 89 -12.96 -15.53 3.76
N ASP A 90 -12.04 -14.62 4.10
CA ASP A 90 -12.35 -13.24 4.50
C ASP A 90 -12.07 -12.22 3.39
N GLU A 91 -11.78 -12.66 2.15
CA GLU A 91 -11.44 -11.82 1.00
C GLU A 91 -12.51 -10.74 0.73
N HIS A 92 -13.77 -11.11 0.94
CA HIS A 92 -14.92 -10.25 0.77
C HIS A 92 -14.93 -9.02 1.69
N LEU A 93 -14.32 -9.12 2.87
CA LEU A 93 -14.20 -7.99 3.80
C LEU A 93 -13.32 -6.89 3.22
N PHE A 94 -12.46 -7.22 2.25
CA PHE A 94 -11.54 -6.27 1.64
C PHE A 94 -12.00 -5.73 0.29
N HIS A 95 -13.13 -6.20 -0.23
CA HIS A 95 -13.70 -5.65 -1.46
C HIS A 95 -13.90 -4.13 -1.41
N PRO A 96 -14.40 -3.52 -0.32
CA PRO A 96 -14.57 -2.06 -0.24
C PRO A 96 -13.27 -1.27 -0.46
N PHE A 97 -12.11 -1.80 -0.05
CA PHE A 97 -10.82 -1.15 -0.29
C PHE A 97 -10.53 -1.04 -1.79
N PHE A 98 -10.70 -2.14 -2.53
CA PHE A 98 -10.47 -2.18 -3.97
C PHE A 98 -11.53 -1.40 -4.76
N THR A 99 -12.80 -1.52 -4.36
CA THR A 99 -13.91 -0.74 -4.96
C THR A 99 -13.65 0.76 -4.86
N ARG A 100 -13.16 1.26 -3.71
CA ARG A 100 -12.78 2.67 -3.57
C ARG A 100 -11.62 3.09 -4.47
N ARG A 101 -10.64 2.22 -4.69
CA ARG A 101 -9.53 2.51 -5.61
C ARG A 101 -10.00 2.60 -7.05
N VAL A 102 -10.87 1.69 -7.48
CA VAL A 102 -11.52 1.73 -8.79
C VAL A 102 -12.31 3.02 -8.94
N LEU A 103 -13.16 3.37 -7.97
CA LEU A 103 -13.93 4.62 -7.97
C LEU A 103 -13.03 5.85 -8.08
N ALA A 104 -11.93 5.89 -7.31
CA ALA A 104 -10.99 7.00 -7.37
C ALA A 104 -10.26 7.09 -8.72
N ALA A 105 -9.99 5.95 -9.37
CA ALA A 105 -9.39 5.93 -10.70
C ALA A 105 -10.39 6.34 -11.80
N ALA A 106 -11.64 5.91 -11.69
CA ALA A 106 -12.71 6.31 -12.60
C ALA A 106 -12.93 7.82 -12.55
N GLY A 107 -13.01 8.42 -11.36
CA GLY A 107 -13.12 9.88 -11.23
C GLY A 107 -11.93 10.65 -11.81
N ARG A 108 -10.71 10.07 -11.82
CA ARG A 108 -9.56 10.68 -12.51
C ARG A 108 -9.69 10.59 -14.03
N ALA A 109 -10.16 9.46 -14.56
CA ALA A 109 -10.41 9.30 -15.98
C ALA A 109 -11.50 10.27 -16.47
N GLU A 110 -12.61 10.37 -15.74
CA GLU A 110 -13.68 11.35 -16.01
C GLU A 110 -13.17 12.80 -15.98
N THR A 111 -12.33 13.14 -15.01
CA THR A 111 -11.71 14.48 -14.94
C THR A 111 -10.81 14.76 -16.15
N ALA A 112 -10.05 13.75 -16.60
CA ALA A 112 -9.18 13.88 -17.75
C ALA A 112 -9.97 14.00 -19.06
N GLU A 113 -11.07 13.24 -19.21
CA GLU A 113 -12.01 13.33 -20.33
C GLU A 113 -12.62 14.72 -20.41
N TRP A 114 -13.15 15.23 -19.29
CA TRP A 114 -13.68 16.58 -19.22
C TRP A 114 -12.61 17.63 -19.58
N THR A 115 -11.36 17.44 -19.15
CA THR A 115 -10.26 18.36 -19.51
C THR A 115 -10.00 18.37 -21.01
N LEU A 116 -10.05 17.21 -21.67
CA LEU A 116 -9.92 17.10 -23.12
C LEU A 116 -11.09 17.78 -23.84
N ASP A 117 -12.33 17.54 -23.41
CA ASP A 117 -13.52 18.20 -23.97
C ASP A 117 -13.41 19.72 -23.90
N GLN A 118 -12.89 20.25 -22.78
CA GLN A 118 -12.64 21.68 -22.62
C GLN A 118 -11.58 22.20 -23.60
N GLN A 119 -10.50 21.47 -23.85
CA GLN A 119 -9.48 21.86 -24.83
C GLN A 119 -10.03 21.87 -26.26
N LEU A 120 -10.83 20.86 -26.63
CA LEU A 120 -11.47 20.78 -27.95
C LEU A 120 -12.50 21.91 -28.16
N ALA A 121 -13.28 22.24 -27.13
CA ALA A 121 -14.23 23.34 -27.19
C ALA A 121 -13.54 24.72 -27.32
N GLU A 122 -12.36 24.90 -26.73
CA GLU A 122 -11.56 26.13 -26.86
C GLU A 122 -11.04 26.31 -28.30
N ASP A 123 -10.62 25.22 -28.96
CA ASP A 123 -10.15 25.25 -30.35
C ASP A 123 -11.25 25.71 -31.33
N ASP A 124 -12.46 25.19 -31.18
CA ASP A 124 -13.65 25.54 -31.98
C ASP A 124 -14.04 27.03 -31.89
N THR A 125 -13.62 27.74 -30.84
CA THR A 125 -13.97 29.17 -30.61
C THR A 125 -12.89 30.15 -31.07
N SER A 126 -11.75 29.67 -31.58
CA SER A 126 -10.55 30.48 -31.81
C SER A 126 -10.45 31.15 -33.19
N GLU A 127 -11.55 31.24 -33.95
CA GLU A 127 -11.58 31.91 -35.26
C GLU A 127 -11.31 33.42 -35.12
N GLY A 128 -10.06 33.86 -35.36
CA GLY A 128 -9.78 35.28 -35.65
C GLY A 128 -8.58 35.94 -34.96
N CYS A 129 -7.53 35.22 -34.56
CA CYS A 129 -6.34 35.86 -33.94
C CYS A 129 -5.20 36.11 -34.96
N GLU A 130 -4.65 37.34 -34.97
CA GLU A 130 -3.63 37.84 -35.92
C GLU A 130 -2.24 37.16 -35.82
N SER A 131 -2.08 36.15 -34.97
CA SER A 131 -1.00 35.15 -35.05
C SER A 131 -1.57 33.73 -35.05
N ALA A 132 -2.47 33.47 -36.00
CA ALA A 132 -3.21 32.21 -36.11
C ALA A 132 -2.32 30.97 -35.98
N ALA A 133 -1.12 30.96 -36.58
CA ALA A 133 -0.21 29.82 -36.52
C ALA A 133 0.31 29.51 -35.10
N ARG A 134 0.64 30.52 -34.28
CA ARG A 134 1.10 30.29 -32.90
C ARG A 134 -0.06 29.89 -31.99
N HIS A 135 -1.25 30.44 -32.25
CA HIS A 135 -2.44 30.13 -31.48
C HIS A 135 -2.91 28.69 -31.73
N VAL A 136 -3.00 28.29 -33.00
CA VAL A 136 -3.32 26.92 -33.43
C VAL A 136 -2.32 25.91 -32.85
N TRP A 137 -1.01 26.22 -32.88
CA TRP A 137 0.00 25.32 -32.30
C TRP A 137 -0.15 25.14 -30.78
N LEU A 138 -0.54 26.19 -30.04
CA LEU A 138 -0.74 26.09 -28.59
C LEU A 138 -2.00 25.30 -28.23
N LEU A 139 -3.07 25.44 -29.02
CA LEU A 139 -4.32 24.69 -28.85
C LEU A 139 -4.10 23.20 -29.15
N ASP A 140 -3.42 22.89 -30.26
CA ASP A 140 -3.04 21.53 -30.64
C ASP A 140 -2.18 20.84 -29.56
N ALA A 141 -1.15 21.53 -29.06
CA ALA A 141 -0.32 21.00 -27.97
C ALA A 141 -1.11 20.81 -26.66
N GLY A 142 -2.11 21.65 -26.39
CA GLY A 142 -3.02 21.53 -25.25
C GLY A 142 -3.91 20.29 -25.34
N ALA A 143 -4.53 20.07 -26.51
CA ALA A 143 -5.35 18.89 -26.79
C ALA A 143 -4.52 17.60 -26.77
N GLU A 144 -3.33 17.58 -27.37
CA GLU A 144 -2.42 16.43 -27.31
C GLU A 144 -2.04 16.08 -25.87
N THR A 145 -1.75 17.08 -25.03
CA THR A 145 -1.42 16.88 -23.62
C THR A 145 -2.63 16.32 -22.85
N ALA A 146 -3.82 16.86 -23.08
CA ALA A 146 -5.05 16.38 -22.45
C ALA A 146 -5.39 14.95 -22.86
N GLN A 147 -5.23 14.61 -24.14
CA GLN A 147 -5.39 13.24 -24.64
C GLN A 147 -4.41 12.28 -23.95
N TRP A 148 -3.14 12.67 -23.82
CA TRP A 148 -2.14 11.85 -23.14
C TRP A 148 -2.48 11.59 -21.67
N GLU A 149 -2.96 12.62 -20.95
CA GLU A 149 -3.41 12.45 -19.57
C GLU A 149 -4.67 11.56 -19.48
N LEU A 150 -5.59 11.66 -20.43
CA LEU A 150 -6.74 10.76 -20.52
C LEU A 150 -6.30 9.31 -20.73
N ASP A 151 -5.43 9.04 -21.71
CA ASP A 151 -4.90 7.70 -21.97
C ASP A 151 -4.25 7.11 -20.72
N ARG A 152 -3.43 7.91 -20.02
CA ARG A 152 -2.79 7.52 -18.76
C ARG A 152 -3.80 7.23 -17.66
N ALA A 153 -4.86 8.04 -17.54
CA ALA A 153 -5.89 7.85 -16.53
C ALA A 153 -6.72 6.59 -16.80
N VAL A 154 -7.04 6.30 -18.07
CA VAL A 154 -7.71 5.07 -18.50
C VAL A 154 -6.83 3.84 -18.23
N ASP A 155 -5.54 3.90 -18.53
CA ASP A 155 -4.60 2.82 -18.20
C ASP A 155 -4.52 2.56 -16.69
N ALA A 156 -4.53 3.61 -15.89
CA ALA A 156 -4.57 3.50 -14.43
C ALA A 156 -5.89 2.88 -13.95
N LEU A 157 -7.05 3.26 -14.51
CA LEU A 157 -8.34 2.64 -14.21
C LEU A 157 -8.33 1.15 -14.57
N HIS A 158 -7.82 0.78 -15.74
CA HIS A 158 -7.69 -0.62 -16.14
C HIS A 158 -6.78 -1.42 -15.19
N ALA A 159 -5.67 -0.82 -14.73
CA ALA A 159 -4.80 -1.47 -13.76
C ALA A 159 -5.52 -1.72 -12.41
N GLU A 160 -6.31 -0.76 -11.93
CA GLU A 160 -7.11 -0.91 -10.70
C GLU A 160 -8.22 -1.96 -10.85
N LEU A 161 -8.92 -1.99 -11.99
CA LEU A 161 -9.92 -3.03 -12.29
C LEU A 161 -9.31 -4.43 -12.24
N ARG A 162 -8.16 -4.61 -12.88
CA ARG A 162 -7.44 -5.90 -12.88
C ARG A 162 -6.98 -6.28 -11.48
N LEU A 163 -6.44 -5.33 -10.73
CA LEU A 163 -6.04 -5.57 -9.35
C LEU A 163 -7.25 -6.01 -8.51
N ALA A 164 -8.35 -5.27 -8.55
CA ALA A 164 -9.56 -5.58 -7.82
C ALA A 164 -10.14 -6.97 -8.21
N ALA A 165 -10.17 -7.29 -9.50
CA ALA A 165 -10.61 -8.59 -10.00
C ALA A 165 -9.73 -9.75 -9.50
N ARG A 166 -8.39 -9.59 -9.49
CA ARG A 166 -7.47 -10.59 -8.92
C ARG A 166 -7.70 -10.84 -7.43
N HIS A 167 -8.24 -9.85 -6.72
CA HIS A 167 -8.60 -9.95 -5.32
C HIS A 167 -10.08 -10.33 -5.08
N GLY A 168 -10.79 -10.77 -6.12
CA GLY A 168 -12.11 -11.40 -5.99
C GLY A 168 -13.29 -10.44 -5.94
N VAL A 169 -13.08 -9.14 -6.23
CA VAL A 169 -14.19 -8.18 -6.29
C VAL A 169 -15.16 -8.60 -7.42
N PRO A 170 -16.48 -8.71 -7.14
CA PRO A 170 -17.46 -9.13 -8.13
C PRO A 170 -17.57 -8.16 -9.30
N LEU A 171 -17.82 -8.69 -10.51
CA LEU A 171 -17.93 -7.91 -11.74
C LEU A 171 -18.93 -6.76 -11.63
N ALA A 172 -20.12 -7.02 -11.06
CA ALA A 172 -21.15 -5.99 -10.87
C ALA A 172 -20.65 -4.81 -10.00
N ALA A 173 -19.88 -5.09 -8.95
CA ALA A 173 -19.31 -4.05 -8.09
C ALA A 173 -18.18 -3.27 -8.79
N LEU A 174 -17.43 -3.92 -9.68
CA LEU A 174 -16.43 -3.25 -10.53
C LEU A 174 -17.08 -2.34 -11.57
N SER A 175 -18.14 -2.82 -12.22
CA SER A 175 -18.96 -2.07 -13.18
C SER A 175 -19.56 -0.83 -12.53
N GLU A 176 -20.22 -0.99 -11.38
CA GLU A 176 -20.78 0.13 -10.62
C GLU A 176 -19.71 1.15 -10.23
N ALA A 177 -18.58 0.70 -9.66
CA ALA A 177 -17.53 1.61 -9.22
C ALA A 177 -16.80 2.33 -10.36
N ALA A 178 -16.68 1.69 -11.52
CA ALA A 178 -16.04 2.28 -12.69
C ALA A 178 -16.99 3.19 -13.49
N GLY A 179 -18.30 3.13 -13.26
CA GLY A 179 -19.28 3.78 -14.12
C GLY A 179 -19.33 3.20 -15.53
N LEU A 180 -18.88 1.96 -15.72
CA LEU A 180 -18.80 1.27 -17.00
C LEU A 180 -19.79 0.11 -17.03
N ASP A 181 -20.28 -0.28 -18.20
CA ASP A 181 -21.03 -1.52 -18.36
C ASP A 181 -20.12 -2.76 -18.16
N GLU A 182 -20.73 -3.91 -17.86
CA GLU A 182 -19.99 -5.14 -17.59
C GLU A 182 -19.14 -5.63 -18.79
N GLU A 183 -19.55 -5.36 -20.03
CA GLU A 183 -18.79 -5.76 -21.23
C GLU A 183 -17.51 -4.94 -21.35
N SER A 184 -17.59 -3.62 -21.11
CA SER A 184 -16.44 -2.72 -21.04
C SER A 184 -15.45 -3.13 -19.94
N VAL A 185 -15.95 -3.48 -18.75
CA VAL A 185 -15.10 -4.01 -17.67
C VAL A 185 -14.43 -5.33 -18.09
N LEU A 186 -15.18 -6.25 -18.71
CA LEU A 186 -14.62 -7.51 -19.19
C LEU A 186 -13.55 -7.28 -20.28
N ALA A 187 -13.74 -6.31 -21.17
CA ALA A 187 -12.75 -5.94 -22.18
C ALA A 187 -11.45 -5.44 -21.53
N ALA A 188 -11.56 -4.55 -20.53
CA ALA A 188 -10.41 -4.06 -19.76
C ALA A 188 -9.63 -5.21 -19.06
N LEU A 189 -10.36 -6.20 -18.52
CA LEU A 189 -9.77 -7.37 -17.87
C LEU A 189 -9.10 -8.34 -18.85
N ARG A 190 -9.54 -8.40 -20.11
CA ARG A 190 -8.97 -9.29 -21.16
C ARG A 190 -7.66 -8.78 -21.75
N HIS A 191 -7.34 -7.50 -21.62
CA HIS A 191 -6.16 -6.88 -22.25
C HIS A 191 -4.79 -7.26 -21.63
N ASP A 192 -4.72 -8.38 -20.91
CA ASP A 192 -3.48 -8.88 -20.30
C ASP A 192 -2.76 -9.89 -21.22
N GLY A 193 -1.97 -9.34 -22.15
CA GLY A 193 -0.98 -10.07 -22.93
C GLY A 193 0.44 -9.59 -22.62
N ALA A 194 0.92 -9.87 -21.39
CA ALA A 194 2.29 -9.92 -20.86
C ALA A 194 3.44 -9.11 -21.52
N PRO A 195 4.36 -8.49 -20.74
CA PRO A 195 5.77 -8.55 -21.10
C PRO A 195 6.28 -9.97 -20.81
N SER A 196 6.52 -10.73 -21.87
CA SER A 196 7.27 -11.99 -21.84
C SER A 196 8.61 -11.80 -21.12
N VAL A 197 8.77 -12.43 -19.96
CA VAL A 197 10.09 -12.61 -19.34
C VAL A 197 10.87 -13.56 -20.26
N PRO A 198 12.03 -13.17 -20.83
CA PRO A 198 12.85 -14.12 -21.55
C PRO A 198 13.37 -15.15 -20.54
N VAL A 199 12.99 -16.40 -20.77
CA VAL A 199 13.57 -17.57 -20.11
C VAL A 199 15.06 -17.60 -20.42
N GLY A 200 15.86 -17.45 -19.36
CA GLY A 200 17.19 -18.02 -19.20
C GLY A 200 18.19 -17.82 -20.33
N GLU A 201 19.00 -16.77 -20.22
CA GLU A 201 20.42 -16.91 -20.58
C GLU A 201 21.30 -16.75 -19.35
N ASP A 202 21.88 -17.89 -19.01
CA ASP A 202 22.91 -18.11 -18.01
C ASP A 202 24.17 -17.30 -18.39
N ARG A 203 24.40 -16.15 -17.75
CA ARG A 203 25.72 -15.50 -17.76
C ARG A 203 26.18 -15.15 -16.34
N ARG A 204 27.19 -15.91 -15.95
CA ARG A 204 27.87 -15.95 -14.67
C ARG A 204 28.83 -14.75 -14.51
N GLY A 205 28.57 -13.92 -13.49
CA GLY A 205 29.55 -13.12 -12.71
C GLY A 205 29.52 -11.58 -12.88
N PRO A 206 30.11 -10.77 -11.96
CA PRO A 206 30.51 -11.02 -10.56
C PRO A 206 29.70 -10.19 -9.53
N ARG A 207 30.02 -10.42 -8.26
CA ARG A 207 29.29 -10.08 -7.02
C ARG A 207 29.47 -8.62 -6.57
N ALA A 208 28.47 -8.18 -5.79
CA ALA A 208 28.41 -7.07 -4.82
C ALA A 208 28.04 -5.66 -5.33
N ALA A 209 26.74 -5.34 -5.24
CA ALA A 209 26.25 -4.00 -4.93
C ALA A 209 25.46 -4.08 -3.62
N ALA A 210 25.70 -3.12 -2.72
CA ALA A 210 25.09 -3.04 -1.40
C ALA A 210 23.55 -2.90 -1.46
N PRO A 211 22.81 -3.38 -0.46
CA PRO A 211 21.37 -3.17 -0.41
C PRO A 211 21.08 -1.68 -0.19
N SER A 212 20.46 -1.04 -1.19
CA SER A 212 19.78 0.24 -0.98
C SER A 212 18.55 -0.04 -0.14
N THR A 213 18.61 0.27 1.15
CA THR A 213 17.44 0.29 2.02
C THR A 213 16.55 1.45 1.58
N GLY A 214 15.60 1.18 0.69
CA GLY A 214 14.51 2.09 0.34
C GLY A 214 13.58 2.26 1.53
N VAL A 215 14.01 2.98 2.56
CA VAL A 215 13.23 3.29 3.75
C VAL A 215 12.35 4.47 3.42
N THR A 216 11.04 4.27 3.40
CA THR A 216 10.07 5.36 3.33
C THR A 216 9.39 5.49 4.69
N GLU A 217 9.71 6.57 5.40
CA GLU A 217 9.09 6.91 6.68
C GLU A 217 7.75 7.61 6.44
N LEU A 218 6.64 6.98 6.85
CA LEU A 218 5.34 7.65 6.86
C LEU A 218 5.09 8.22 8.26
N ARG A 219 5.38 9.52 8.45
CA ARG A 219 5.01 10.24 9.67
C ARG A 219 3.52 10.55 9.66
N THR A 220 2.72 9.77 10.37
CA THR A 220 1.36 10.20 10.73
C THR A 220 1.42 11.15 11.92
N GLN A 221 0.94 12.39 11.76
CA GLN A 221 0.64 13.26 12.91
C GLN A 221 -0.52 12.65 13.69
N GLY A 222 -0.19 11.84 14.71
CA GLY A 222 -1.12 11.34 15.70
C GLY A 222 -1.03 12.16 16.98
N HIS A 223 -2.16 12.75 17.37
CA HIS A 223 -2.51 13.20 18.73
C HIS A 223 -1.63 14.27 19.39
N ARG A 224 -1.91 15.54 19.05
CA ARG A 224 -1.86 16.66 20.00
C ARG A 224 -3.28 17.21 20.22
N ALA A 225 -4.15 16.39 20.80
CA ALA A 225 -5.46 16.83 21.27
C ALA A 225 -5.83 16.02 22.51
N SER A 226 -5.21 16.36 23.64
CA SER A 226 -5.65 16.02 25.01
C SER A 226 -4.67 16.67 26.01
N ALA A 227 -4.66 18.00 26.08
CA ALA A 227 -4.05 18.75 27.19
C ALA A 227 -4.56 20.20 27.35
N GLU A 228 -5.45 20.71 26.49
CA GLU A 228 -5.95 22.10 26.59
C GLU A 228 -7.46 22.23 26.90
N ALA A 229 -8.20 21.12 27.04
CA ALA A 229 -9.63 21.17 27.41
C ALA A 229 -9.89 21.21 28.93
N GLN A 230 -8.84 21.17 29.77
CA GLN A 230 -8.99 21.16 31.24
C GLN A 230 -8.54 22.46 31.92
N GLN A 231 -8.16 23.49 31.15
CA GLN A 231 -7.76 24.79 31.67
C GLN A 231 -8.73 25.94 31.35
N VAL A 232 -9.79 25.67 30.57
CA VAL A 232 -10.84 26.66 30.25
C VAL A 232 -12.11 26.49 31.11
N GLY A 233 -12.24 25.38 31.85
CA GLY A 233 -13.35 25.13 32.79
C GLY A 233 -13.15 25.69 34.21
N ALA A 234 -11.92 26.09 34.58
CA ALA A 234 -11.61 26.56 35.94
C ALA A 234 -11.61 28.10 36.10
N LEU A 235 -11.82 28.86 35.02
CA LEU A 235 -11.89 30.33 35.04
C LEU A 235 -13.32 30.89 34.86
N ALA A 236 -14.33 30.01 34.72
CA ALA A 236 -15.74 30.40 34.62
C ALA A 236 -16.54 30.17 35.93
N ALA A 237 -15.86 29.82 37.04
CA ALA A 237 -16.48 29.61 38.36
C ALA A 237 -15.87 30.50 39.48
N ALA A 238 -15.22 31.61 39.10
CA ALA A 238 -14.72 32.61 40.02
C ALA A 238 -14.83 34.01 39.39
N GLY A 239 -16.08 34.45 39.17
CA GLY A 239 -16.46 35.79 38.72
C GLY A 239 -17.91 36.06 39.09
#